data_AF-M5G3I1-F1
#
_entry.id   AF-M5G3I1-F1
#
_cell.length_a   1.000
_cell.length_b   1.000
_cell.length_c   1.000
_cell.angle_alpha   90.00
_cell.angle_beta   90.00
_cell.angle_gamma   90.00
#
_symmetry.space_group_name_H-M   'P 1'
#
loop_
_entity.id
_entity.type
_entity.pdbx_description
1 polymer ?
#
loop_
_entity_poly.entity_id
_entity_poly.type
_entity_poly.pdbx_seq_one_letter_code
_entity_poly.pdbx_strand_id
1 'polypeptide(L)'
;MRRRRRKQDGDDTFADDEVVKLKEQMITAALEDEESIMEHRPALQKLKLLPGVMDILQRQSYQSAILENGLLEAVTRWLEPIKVDKSLPALNIQNALFSVLPKMYIPTDDLRHCDLGKVVLFYTKSPRVQEHIKRAADQLVDAWSRPIIRRSANYRDLNIPLAASEAARSGQLSLAKILAEGKQVDKQSRRIRIPERNMGVYTVAPRPQLLPENRAGEAEEARERRRREQERLRRLQNKLKMAKQANARV
;
A
#
# COMPACT_ATOMS: atom_id res chain seq x y z
N MET A 1 -34.35 29.19 -1.65
CA MET A 1 -34.07 28.33 -2.82
C MET A 1 -32.81 28.83 -3.53
N ARG A 2 -31.90 27.89 -3.85
CA ARG A 2 -30.77 27.93 -4.80
C ARG A 2 -29.84 29.15 -4.81
N ARG A 3 -28.73 28.99 -4.09
CA ARG A 3 -27.53 29.84 -4.10
C ARG A 3 -26.62 29.45 -5.29
N ARG A 4 -26.10 30.46 -5.99
CA ARG A 4 -24.85 30.50 -6.79
C ARG A 4 -24.49 29.26 -7.64
N ARG A 5 -24.73 29.33 -8.96
CA ARG A 5 -24.25 28.34 -9.94
C ARG A 5 -23.63 28.96 -11.20
N ARG A 6 -23.03 30.15 -11.09
CA ARG A 6 -22.52 30.91 -12.25
C ARG A 6 -21.04 31.31 -12.17
N LYS A 7 -20.28 30.76 -11.21
CA LYS A 7 -18.86 31.11 -10.99
C LYS A 7 -17.94 29.90 -10.88
N GLN A 8 -18.41 28.72 -11.28
CA GLN A 8 -17.67 27.46 -11.14
C GLN A 8 -17.00 27.08 -12.47
N ASP A 9 -17.75 27.22 -13.57
CA ASP A 9 -17.26 26.86 -14.92
C ASP A 9 -15.94 27.55 -15.32
N GLY A 10 -15.70 28.80 -14.92
CA GLY A 10 -14.46 29.51 -15.26
C GLY A 10 -13.26 29.19 -14.37
N ASP A 11 -13.48 28.60 -13.19
CA ASP A 11 -12.42 28.17 -12.26
C ASP A 11 -11.89 26.80 -12.69
N ASP A 12 -12.79 25.91 -13.12
CA ASP A 12 -12.44 24.57 -13.58
C ASP A 12 -11.58 24.63 -14.86
N THR A 13 -11.92 25.49 -15.83
CA THR A 13 -11.10 25.64 -17.07
C THR A 13 -9.71 26.19 -16.78
N PHE A 14 -9.59 27.09 -15.80
CA PHE A 14 -8.30 27.64 -15.40
C PHE A 14 -7.40 26.57 -14.76
N ALA A 15 -7.98 25.71 -13.91
CA ALA A 15 -7.28 24.60 -13.31
C ALA A 15 -6.79 23.59 -14.37
N ASP A 16 -7.62 23.28 -15.37
CA ASP A 16 -7.25 22.41 -16.49
C ASP A 16 -6.06 22.98 -17.27
N ASP A 17 -6.12 24.25 -17.66
CA ASP A 17 -5.05 24.92 -18.39
C ASP A 17 -3.72 24.94 -17.61
N GLU A 18 -3.77 25.18 -16.30
CA GLU A 18 -2.58 25.12 -15.44
C GLU A 18 -2.01 23.70 -15.35
N VAL A 19 -2.86 22.68 -15.22
CA VAL A 19 -2.45 21.28 -15.14
C VAL A 19 -1.82 20.81 -16.45
N VAL A 20 -2.41 21.16 -17.60
CA VAL A 20 -1.88 20.80 -18.92
C VAL A 20 -0.50 21.43 -19.12
N LYS A 21 -0.34 22.73 -18.83
CA LYS A 21 0.96 23.40 -18.91
C LYS A 21 1.99 22.77 -17.98
N LEU A 22 1.60 22.44 -16.74
CA LEU A 22 2.49 21.78 -15.80
C LEU A 22 2.92 20.39 -16.31
N LYS A 23 1.99 19.62 -16.88
CA LYS A 23 2.28 18.31 -17.47
C LYS A 23 3.36 18.41 -18.55
N GLU A 24 3.19 19.34 -19.48
CA GLU A 24 4.18 19.59 -20.54
C GLU A 24 5.55 19.98 -19.97
N GLN A 25 5.57 20.92 -19.02
CA GLN A 25 6.81 21.32 -18.34
C GLN A 25 7.49 20.16 -17.62
N MET A 26 6.73 19.27 -16.97
CA MET A 26 7.27 18.10 -16.30
C MET A 26 7.89 17.11 -17.29
N ILE A 27 7.23 16.88 -18.43
CA ILE A 27 7.76 15.98 -19.47
C ILE A 27 9.04 16.57 -20.08
N THR A 28 9.03 17.86 -20.43
CA THR A 28 10.21 18.56 -20.95
C THR A 28 11.37 18.53 -19.97
N ALA A 29 11.14 18.84 -18.69
CA ALA A 29 12.17 18.76 -17.64
C ALA A 29 12.74 17.34 -17.47
N ALA A 30 11.93 16.30 -17.68
CA ALA A 30 12.41 14.92 -17.64
C ALA A 30 13.32 14.60 -18.85
N LEU A 31 12.97 15.09 -20.04
CA LEU A 31 13.76 14.91 -21.26
C LEU A 31 15.09 15.68 -21.20
N GLU A 32 15.06 16.95 -20.78
CA GLU A 32 16.26 17.79 -20.63
C GLU A 32 17.24 17.20 -19.60
N ASP A 33 16.72 16.62 -18.51
CA ASP A 33 17.56 15.95 -17.52
C ASP A 33 18.18 14.65 -18.08
N GLU A 34 17.47 13.91 -18.92
CA GLU A 34 18.04 12.73 -19.59
C GLU A 34 19.15 13.11 -20.58
N GLU A 35 18.93 14.16 -21.37
CA GLU A 35 19.94 14.72 -22.26
C GLU A 35 21.17 15.20 -21.48
N SER A 36 20.96 15.95 -20.39
CA SER A 36 22.03 16.40 -19.51
C SER A 36 22.85 15.23 -18.96
N ILE A 37 22.20 14.15 -18.52
CA ILE A 37 22.89 12.93 -18.04
C ILE A 37 23.68 12.28 -19.17
N MET A 38 23.13 12.19 -20.39
CA MET A 38 23.86 11.67 -21.56
C MET A 38 25.09 12.52 -21.90
N GLU A 39 24.99 13.84 -21.76
CA GLU A 39 26.09 14.79 -21.92
C GLU A 39 27.05 14.84 -20.72
N HIS A 40 26.85 14.01 -19.70
CA HIS A 40 27.65 13.98 -18.47
C HIS A 40 27.61 15.30 -17.68
N ARG A 41 26.49 16.03 -17.81
CA ARG A 41 26.17 17.26 -17.07
C ARG A 41 25.17 16.96 -15.94
N PRO A 42 25.16 17.76 -14.86
CA PRO A 42 24.21 17.56 -13.77
C PRO A 42 22.77 17.85 -14.21
N ALA A 43 21.88 16.88 -14.01
CA ALA A 43 20.44 17.01 -14.21
C ALA A 43 19.80 17.80 -13.05
N LEU A 44 19.29 19.00 -13.34
CA LEU A 44 18.74 19.93 -12.34
C LEU A 44 17.29 20.36 -12.64
N GLN A 45 16.76 20.07 -13.82
CA GLN A 45 15.50 20.65 -14.29
C GLN A 45 14.31 20.11 -13.51
N LYS A 46 14.25 18.79 -13.27
CA LYS A 46 13.20 18.21 -12.40
C LYS A 46 13.25 18.79 -10.99
N LEU A 47 14.46 19.02 -10.44
CA LEU A 47 14.64 19.58 -9.10
C LEU A 47 14.16 21.03 -9.02
N LYS A 48 14.41 21.84 -10.06
CA LYS A 48 13.93 23.22 -10.13
C LYS A 48 12.41 23.32 -10.23
N LEU A 49 11.79 22.43 -11.00
CA LEU A 49 10.34 22.43 -11.22
C LEU A 49 9.54 21.80 -10.06
N LEU A 50 10.19 20.96 -9.24
CA LEU A 50 9.55 20.20 -8.16
C LEU A 50 8.65 21.04 -7.21
N PRO A 51 9.05 22.24 -6.72
CA PRO A 51 8.19 23.02 -5.84
C PRO A 51 6.85 23.42 -6.49
N GLY A 52 6.86 23.78 -7.78
CA GLY A 52 5.64 24.12 -8.52
C GLY A 52 4.73 22.91 -8.75
N VAL A 53 5.32 21.75 -9.05
CA VAL A 53 4.59 20.48 -9.16
C VAL A 53 3.90 20.13 -7.83
N MET A 54 4.61 20.31 -6.72
CA MET A 54 4.08 19.99 -5.39
C MET A 54 2.93 20.91 -4.97
N ASP A 55 2.98 22.20 -5.35
CA ASP A 55 1.88 23.14 -5.07
C ASP A 55 0.58 22.70 -5.77
N ILE A 56 0.65 22.31 -7.06
CA ILE A 56 -0.53 21.84 -7.80
C ILE A 56 -1.01 20.48 -7.28
N LEU A 57 -0.10 19.50 -7.10
CA LEU A 57 -0.48 18.15 -6.65
C LEU A 57 -1.09 18.11 -5.24
N GLN A 58 -0.77 19.07 -4.37
CA GLN A 58 -1.31 19.13 -3.01
C GLN A 58 -2.72 19.76 -2.94
N ARG A 59 -3.14 20.50 -3.97
CA ARG A 59 -4.43 21.20 -3.98
C ARG A 59 -5.56 20.23 -4.32
N GLN A 60 -6.45 20.00 -3.37
CA GLN A 60 -7.59 19.10 -3.57
C GLN A 60 -8.56 19.59 -4.66
N SER A 61 -8.69 20.90 -4.87
CA SER A 61 -9.53 21.46 -5.94
C SER A 61 -9.04 21.08 -7.34
N TYR A 62 -7.74 20.83 -7.52
CA TYR A 62 -7.14 20.45 -8.80
C TYR A 62 -7.20 18.94 -9.05
N GLN A 63 -7.69 18.13 -8.09
CA GLN A 63 -7.63 16.68 -8.18
C GLN A 63 -8.37 16.12 -9.41
N SER A 64 -9.54 16.68 -9.76
CA SER A 64 -10.26 16.28 -10.98
C SER A 64 -9.46 16.61 -12.24
N ALA A 65 -9.00 17.86 -12.37
CA ALA A 65 -8.16 18.30 -13.49
C ALA A 65 -6.87 17.47 -13.64
N ILE A 66 -6.22 17.11 -12.52
CA ILE A 66 -5.00 16.29 -12.49
C ILE A 66 -5.24 14.89 -13.09
N LEU A 67 -6.38 14.27 -12.75
CA LEU A 67 -6.75 12.94 -13.24
C LEU A 67 -7.18 13.01 -14.71
N GLU A 68 -8.07 13.93 -15.05
CA GLU A 68 -8.66 14.06 -16.39
C GLU A 68 -7.61 14.41 -17.46
N ASN A 69 -6.67 15.29 -17.14
CA ASN A 69 -5.60 15.70 -18.05
C ASN A 69 -4.37 14.76 -18.01
N GLY A 70 -4.40 13.72 -17.18
CA GLY A 70 -3.36 12.69 -17.11
C GLY A 70 -2.00 13.23 -16.62
N LEU A 71 -1.98 14.17 -15.67
CA LEU A 71 -0.73 14.69 -15.08
C LEU A 71 0.05 13.58 -14.36
N LEU A 72 -0.65 12.55 -13.86
CA LEU A 72 -0.03 11.38 -13.22
C LEU A 72 0.92 10.61 -14.16
N GLU A 73 0.74 10.70 -15.48
CA GLU A 73 1.67 10.14 -16.46
C GLU A 73 3.06 10.79 -16.35
N ALA A 74 3.10 12.12 -16.20
CA ALA A 74 4.35 12.85 -16.00
C ALA A 74 4.97 12.53 -14.63
N VAL A 75 4.15 12.30 -13.60
CA VAL A 75 4.61 11.83 -12.29
C VAL A 75 5.24 10.44 -12.39
N THR A 76 4.60 9.51 -13.12
CA THR A 76 5.18 8.18 -13.40
C THR A 76 6.54 8.31 -14.05
N ARG A 77 6.63 9.16 -15.09
CA ARG A 77 7.87 9.40 -15.83
C ARG A 77 9.01 9.94 -14.97
N TRP A 78 8.69 10.76 -13.96
CA TRP A 78 9.67 11.27 -12.99
C TRP A 78 10.15 10.22 -11.99
N LEU A 79 9.31 9.24 -11.67
CA LEU A 79 9.62 8.15 -10.75
C LEU A 79 10.29 6.95 -11.43
N GLU A 80 10.17 6.83 -12.74
CA GLU A 80 10.82 5.78 -13.51
C GLU A 80 12.35 5.78 -13.31
N PRO A 81 12.98 4.60 -13.17
CA PRO A 81 14.43 4.50 -13.18
C PRO A 81 15.01 5.04 -14.48
N ILE A 82 16.11 5.81 -14.36
CA ILE A 82 16.79 6.41 -15.51
C ILE A 82 17.28 5.29 -16.44
N LYS A 83 16.98 5.38 -17.73
CA LYS A 83 17.24 4.29 -18.70
C LYS A 83 18.72 3.93 -18.84
N VAL A 84 19.59 4.94 -18.75
CA VAL A 84 21.04 4.81 -19.01
C VAL A 84 21.74 4.03 -17.89
N ASP A 85 21.59 4.45 -16.63
CA ASP A 85 22.31 3.89 -15.48
C ASP A 85 21.42 3.05 -14.54
N LYS A 86 20.12 2.96 -14.84
CA LYS A 86 19.10 2.34 -13.97
C LYS A 86 19.11 2.94 -12.55
N SER A 87 19.60 4.18 -12.43
CA SER A 87 19.62 4.94 -11.19
C SER A 87 18.22 5.48 -10.91
N LEU A 88 17.92 5.63 -9.63
CA LEU A 88 16.66 6.21 -9.18
C LEU A 88 16.72 7.74 -9.35
N PRO A 89 15.58 8.41 -9.54
CA PRO A 89 15.53 9.87 -9.49
C PRO A 89 16.03 10.40 -8.14
N ALA A 90 16.35 11.69 -8.07
CA ALA A 90 16.87 12.32 -6.85
C ALA A 90 15.97 12.07 -5.62
N LEU A 91 16.58 11.83 -4.45
CA LEU A 91 15.88 11.48 -3.22
C LEU A 91 14.80 12.51 -2.83
N ASN A 92 15.05 13.78 -3.11
CA ASN A 92 14.09 14.87 -2.85
C ASN A 92 12.80 14.70 -3.67
N ILE A 93 12.92 14.30 -4.95
CA ILE A 93 11.78 14.02 -5.82
C ILE A 93 10.99 12.83 -5.28
N GLN A 94 11.69 11.76 -4.89
CA GLN A 94 11.05 10.57 -4.32
C GLN A 94 10.26 10.93 -3.05
N ASN A 95 10.91 11.58 -2.08
CA ASN A 95 10.27 11.98 -0.83
C ASN A 95 9.03 12.87 -1.06
N ALA A 96 9.14 13.84 -1.96
CA ALA A 96 8.07 14.75 -2.28
C ALA A 96 6.87 14.01 -2.88
N LEU A 97 7.06 13.21 -3.92
CA LEU A 97 5.97 12.49 -4.60
C LEU A 97 5.33 11.42 -3.69
N PHE A 98 6.14 10.62 -2.99
CA PHE A 98 5.62 9.61 -2.05
C PHE A 98 4.93 10.22 -0.81
N SER A 99 5.07 11.53 -0.56
CA SER A 99 4.32 12.23 0.49
C SER A 99 2.90 12.64 0.07
N VAL A 100 2.65 12.79 -1.23
CA VAL A 100 1.37 13.28 -1.78
C VAL A 100 0.53 12.14 -2.33
N LEU A 101 1.13 11.16 -3.00
CA LEU A 101 0.43 10.02 -3.59
C LEU A 101 -0.53 9.30 -2.61
N PRO A 102 -0.18 9.06 -1.33
CA PRO A 102 -1.10 8.41 -0.39
C PRO A 102 -2.33 9.23 0.00
N LYS A 103 -2.29 10.55 -0.21
CA LYS A 103 -3.38 11.48 0.14
C LYS A 103 -4.38 11.64 -0.99
N MET A 104 -3.99 11.29 -2.21
CA MET A 104 -4.84 11.40 -3.39
C MET A 104 -5.73 10.17 -3.52
N TYR A 105 -6.98 10.39 -3.93
CA TYR A 105 -7.85 9.31 -4.38
C TYR A 105 -7.64 9.12 -5.89
N ILE A 106 -6.99 8.01 -6.25
CA ILE A 106 -6.68 7.65 -7.65
C ILE A 106 -7.49 6.38 -7.96
N PRO A 107 -8.44 6.42 -8.92
CA PRO A 107 -9.20 5.25 -9.31
C PRO A 107 -8.32 4.25 -10.08
N THR A 108 -8.75 2.99 -10.13
CA THR A 108 -7.98 1.90 -10.73
C THR A 108 -7.74 2.08 -12.24
N ASP A 109 -8.67 2.72 -12.95
CA ASP A 109 -8.56 2.96 -14.39
C ASP A 109 -7.44 3.96 -14.72
N ASP A 110 -7.38 5.09 -14.01
CA ASP A 110 -6.31 6.08 -14.16
C ASP A 110 -4.94 5.51 -13.77
N LEU A 111 -4.91 4.71 -12.70
CA LEU A 111 -3.69 4.03 -12.26
C LEU A 111 -3.15 3.07 -13.34
N ARG A 112 -4.05 2.42 -14.08
CA ARG A 112 -3.71 1.54 -15.20
C ARG A 112 -3.28 2.35 -16.43
N HIS A 113 -3.92 3.48 -16.69
CA HIS A 113 -3.60 4.33 -17.84
C HIS A 113 -2.20 4.94 -17.72
N CYS A 114 -1.86 5.46 -16.54
CA CYS A 114 -0.57 6.12 -16.30
C CYS A 114 0.56 5.15 -15.90
N ASP A 115 0.31 3.84 -15.86
CA ASP A 115 1.26 2.78 -15.45
C ASP A 115 1.96 3.00 -14.08
N LEU A 116 1.40 3.87 -13.23
CA LEU A 116 1.97 4.27 -11.95
C LEU A 116 2.12 3.08 -10.97
N GLY A 117 1.17 2.14 -11.02
CA GLY A 117 1.22 0.94 -10.18
C GLY A 117 2.45 0.06 -10.42
N LYS A 118 2.92 -0.03 -11.68
CA LYS A 118 4.13 -0.81 -12.03
C LYS A 118 5.39 -0.16 -11.46
N VAL A 119 5.49 1.16 -11.58
CA VAL A 119 6.63 1.93 -11.06
C VAL A 119 6.65 1.85 -9.54
N VAL A 120 5.53 2.06 -8.85
CA VAL A 120 5.48 1.97 -7.38
C VAL A 120 5.81 0.54 -6.89
N LEU A 121 5.38 -0.51 -7.60
CA LEU A 121 5.80 -1.89 -7.30
C LEU A 121 7.31 -2.11 -7.49
N PHE A 122 7.95 -1.40 -8.41
CA PHE A 122 9.41 -1.45 -8.54
C PHE A 122 10.11 -0.87 -7.29
N TYR A 123 9.58 0.22 -6.71
CA TYR A 123 10.14 0.81 -5.48
C TYR A 123 10.09 -0.12 -4.28
N THR A 124 9.09 -1.02 -4.20
CA THR A 124 9.02 -2.01 -3.09
C THR A 124 10.06 -3.11 -3.21
N LYS A 125 10.55 -3.38 -4.42
CA LYS A 125 11.52 -4.46 -4.71
C LYS A 125 12.96 -3.97 -4.78
N SER A 126 13.17 -2.70 -5.10
CA SER A 126 14.51 -2.16 -5.34
C SER A 126 15.31 -2.03 -4.03
N PRO A 127 16.54 -2.59 -3.95
CA PRO A 127 17.40 -2.45 -2.77
C PRO A 127 18.02 -1.05 -2.65
N ARG A 128 17.93 -0.22 -3.69
CA ARG A 128 18.48 1.15 -3.72
C ARG A 128 17.56 2.18 -3.06
N VAL A 129 16.33 1.80 -2.73
CA VAL A 129 15.30 2.70 -2.16
C VAL A 129 15.47 2.77 -0.64
N GLN A 130 15.30 3.96 -0.07
CA GLN A 130 15.33 4.16 1.38
C GLN A 130 14.13 3.47 2.04
N GLU A 131 14.34 2.92 3.24
CA GLU A 131 13.35 2.10 3.95
C GLU A 131 12.01 2.82 4.18
N HIS A 132 12.01 4.13 4.47
CA HIS A 132 10.77 4.88 4.66
C HIS A 132 9.95 5.05 3.38
N ILE A 133 10.62 5.23 2.23
CA ILE A 133 9.98 5.31 0.91
C ILE A 133 9.45 3.94 0.52
N LYS A 134 10.22 2.89 0.78
CA LYS A 134 9.81 1.51 0.53
C LYS A 134 8.51 1.16 1.27
N ARG A 135 8.41 1.55 2.54
CA ARG A 135 7.18 1.39 3.34
C ARG A 135 6.00 2.16 2.77
N ALA A 136 6.21 3.40 2.31
CA ALA A 136 5.16 4.18 1.67
C ALA A 136 4.69 3.53 0.36
N ALA A 137 5.63 3.01 -0.44
CA ALA A 137 5.34 2.25 -1.65
C ALA A 137 4.55 0.96 -1.34
N ASP A 138 4.93 0.20 -0.30
CA ASP A 138 4.21 -1.01 0.12
C ASP A 138 2.76 -0.69 0.51
N GLN A 139 2.55 0.39 1.25
CA GLN A 139 1.21 0.86 1.62
C GLN A 139 0.37 1.26 0.40
N LEU A 140 0.98 1.94 -0.59
CA LEU A 140 0.30 2.30 -1.83
C LEU A 140 -0.07 1.08 -2.67
N VAL A 141 0.85 0.12 -2.82
CA VAL A 141 0.58 -1.14 -3.54
C VAL A 141 -0.57 -1.89 -2.87
N ASP A 142 -0.57 -2.00 -1.54
CA ASP A 142 -1.65 -2.63 -0.80
C ASP A 142 -2.97 -1.87 -1.00
N ALA A 143 -2.98 -0.53 -0.84
CA ALA A 143 -4.16 0.30 -1.04
C ALA A 143 -4.76 0.16 -2.46
N TRP A 144 -3.93 0.25 -3.49
CA TRP A 144 -4.37 0.23 -4.89
C TRP A 144 -4.70 -1.16 -5.43
N SER A 145 -4.08 -2.22 -4.92
CA SER A 145 -4.37 -3.60 -5.36
C SER A 145 -5.63 -4.18 -4.71
N ARG A 146 -6.07 -3.64 -3.57
CA ARG A 146 -7.25 -4.13 -2.81
C ARG A 146 -8.54 -4.24 -3.64
N PRO A 147 -8.97 -3.20 -4.38
CA PRO A 147 -10.18 -3.29 -5.21
C PRO A 147 -10.10 -4.43 -6.25
N ILE A 148 -8.90 -4.69 -6.78
CA ILE A 148 -8.65 -5.71 -7.79
C ILE A 148 -8.72 -7.12 -7.17
N ILE A 149 -8.04 -7.33 -6.04
CA ILE A 149 -7.91 -8.65 -5.39
C ILE A 149 -9.15 -8.97 -4.51
N ARG A 150 -10.10 -8.03 -4.37
CA ARG A 150 -11.31 -8.14 -3.53
C ARG A 150 -10.98 -8.51 -2.07
N ARG A 151 -9.82 -8.08 -1.56
CA ARG A 151 -9.41 -8.25 -0.15
C ARG A 151 -9.80 -7.01 0.64
N SER A 152 -10.50 -7.19 1.76
CA SER A 152 -10.91 -6.08 2.61
C SER A 152 -9.76 -5.57 3.50
N ALA A 153 -9.81 -4.28 3.84
CA ALA A 153 -8.92 -3.63 4.80
C ALA A 153 -9.32 -3.89 6.27
N ASN A 154 -10.45 -4.57 6.48
CA ASN A 154 -10.93 -4.89 7.82
C ASN A 154 -10.10 -6.02 8.42
N TYR A 155 -9.48 -5.76 9.57
CA TYR A 155 -8.78 -6.78 10.35
C TYR A 155 -9.66 -8.02 10.66
N ARG A 156 -10.98 -7.85 10.74
CA ARG A 156 -11.94 -8.95 10.98
C ARG A 156 -12.05 -9.96 9.84
N ASP A 157 -11.73 -9.54 8.63
CA ASP A 157 -11.76 -10.40 7.44
C ASP A 157 -10.38 -11.03 7.16
N LEU A 158 -9.37 -10.71 7.98
CA LEU A 158 -8.03 -11.26 7.87
C LEU A 158 -8.05 -12.73 8.29
N ASN A 159 -8.03 -13.62 7.31
CA ASN A 159 -7.94 -15.06 7.56
C ASN A 159 -6.47 -15.45 7.80
N ILE A 160 -6.03 -15.45 9.06
CA ILE A 160 -4.70 -15.91 9.45
C ILE A 160 -4.75 -17.44 9.61
N PRO A 161 -4.05 -18.23 8.78
CA PRO A 161 -4.00 -19.67 8.94
C PRO A 161 -3.44 -20.03 10.33
N LEU A 162 -4.06 -21.01 10.99
CA LEU A 162 -3.57 -21.54 12.27
C LEU A 162 -2.47 -22.56 12.02
N ALA A 163 -1.49 -22.64 12.92
CA ALA A 163 -0.41 -23.62 12.80
C ALA A 163 -0.96 -25.05 12.82
N ALA A 164 -0.48 -25.89 11.89
CA ALA A 164 -0.76 -27.31 11.87
C ALA A 164 -0.29 -27.96 13.18
N SER A 165 -1.08 -28.91 13.72
CA SER A 165 -0.84 -29.57 15.01
C SER A 165 0.57 -30.14 15.16
N GLU A 166 1.15 -30.63 14.05
CA GLU A 166 2.49 -31.23 14.01
C GLU A 166 3.61 -30.19 14.11
N ALA A 167 3.42 -28.98 13.57
CA ALA A 167 4.42 -27.91 13.63
C ALA A 167 4.56 -27.32 15.05
N ALA A 168 3.48 -27.32 15.83
CA ALA A 168 3.52 -26.95 17.26
C ALA A 168 4.32 -27.95 18.10
N ARG A 169 4.39 -29.23 17.69
CA ARG A 169 5.22 -30.26 18.32
C ARG A 169 6.69 -30.17 17.90
N SER A 170 6.97 -29.74 16.67
CA SER A 170 8.34 -29.61 16.14
C SER A 170 9.20 -28.56 16.88
N GLY A 171 8.56 -27.52 17.44
CA GLY A 171 9.23 -26.48 18.24
C GLY A 171 9.53 -26.88 19.69
N GLN A 172 8.98 -27.98 20.19
CA GLN A 172 9.33 -28.50 21.50
C GLN A 172 10.59 -29.36 21.35
N LEU A 173 11.76 -28.71 21.44
CA LEU A 173 12.94 -29.41 21.92
C LEU A 173 12.56 -30.06 23.26
N SER A 174 12.42 -31.39 23.26
CA SER A 174 12.15 -32.17 24.46
C SER A 174 13.10 -31.71 25.56
N LEU A 175 12.60 -31.49 26.79
CA LEU A 175 13.43 -31.16 27.94
C LEU A 175 14.61 -32.15 28.07
N ALA A 176 14.36 -33.42 27.72
CA ALA A 176 15.38 -34.47 27.69
C ALA A 176 16.46 -34.22 26.61
N LYS A 177 16.10 -33.66 25.45
CA LYS A 177 17.04 -33.28 24.39
C LYS A 177 17.86 -32.05 24.79
N ILE A 178 17.25 -31.04 25.41
CA ILE A 178 17.95 -29.85 25.94
C ILE A 178 18.92 -30.24 27.06
N LEU A 179 18.51 -31.14 27.96
CA LEU A 179 19.36 -31.67 29.03
C LEU A 179 20.48 -32.57 28.50
N ALA A 180 20.22 -33.36 27.45
CA ALA A 180 21.24 -34.19 26.81
C ALA A 180 22.26 -33.35 26.04
N GLU A 181 21.80 -32.31 25.33
CA GLU A 181 22.66 -31.37 24.60
C GLU A 181 23.46 -30.46 25.56
N GLY A 182 22.85 -30.04 26.67
CA GLY A 182 23.52 -29.29 27.74
C GLY A 182 24.61 -30.08 28.48
N LYS A 183 24.57 -31.41 28.47
CA LYS A 183 25.63 -32.27 29.04
C LYS A 183 26.86 -32.41 28.12
N GLN A 184 26.75 -32.09 26.83
CA GLN A 184 27.85 -32.26 25.88
C GLN A 184 28.70 -30.99 25.64
N VAL A 185 28.23 -29.82 26.07
CA VAL A 185 28.87 -28.52 25.75
C VAL A 185 29.61 -27.94 26.96
N ASP A 186 30.48 -28.72 27.60
CA ASP A 186 31.20 -28.26 28.79
C ASP A 186 32.71 -28.06 28.59
N LYS A 187 33.18 -27.81 27.35
CA LYS A 187 34.60 -27.50 27.14
C LYS A 187 35.00 -26.28 26.31
N GLN A 188 34.12 -25.58 25.59
CA GLN A 188 34.52 -24.27 25.04
C GLN A 188 33.37 -23.27 24.92
N SER A 189 33.67 -22.05 25.39
CA SER A 189 32.97 -20.79 25.13
C SER A 189 31.76 -20.47 26.02
N ARG A 190 32.05 -19.88 27.18
CA ARG A 190 31.13 -18.98 27.91
C ARG A 190 30.92 -17.68 27.13
N ARG A 191 30.36 -17.75 25.92
CA ARG A 191 29.85 -16.56 25.22
C ARG A 191 28.34 -16.55 25.37
N ILE A 192 27.83 -15.50 25.99
CA ILE A 192 26.40 -15.19 26.04
C ILE A 192 25.90 -15.13 24.59
N ARG A 193 25.05 -16.08 24.17
CA ARG A 193 24.32 -15.96 22.91
C ARG A 193 23.29 -14.85 23.10
N ILE A 194 23.53 -13.71 22.46
CA ILE A 194 22.53 -12.65 22.36
C ILE A 194 21.43 -13.19 21.43
N PRO A 195 20.17 -13.35 21.90
CA PRO A 195 19.10 -13.79 21.02
C PRO A 195 18.91 -12.76 19.91
N GLU A 196 19.10 -13.18 18.66
CA GLU A 196 18.83 -12.31 17.53
C GLU A 196 17.34 -12.02 17.44
N ARG A 197 17.01 -10.75 17.22
CA ARG A 197 15.62 -10.28 17.11
C ARG A 197 15.04 -10.78 15.80
N ASN A 198 14.49 -11.99 15.82
CA ASN A 198 13.79 -12.53 14.66
C ASN A 198 12.44 -11.82 14.53
N MET A 199 12.41 -10.69 13.84
CA MET A 199 11.18 -10.01 13.42
C MET A 199 10.55 -10.80 12.26
N GLY A 200 10.27 -12.08 12.50
CA GLY A 200 9.46 -12.88 11.59
C GLY A 200 8.04 -12.34 11.67
N VAL A 201 7.51 -11.86 10.55
CA VAL A 201 6.07 -11.62 10.43
C VAL A 201 5.42 -12.99 10.56
N TYR A 202 4.75 -13.25 11.68
CA TYR A 202 4.03 -14.51 11.91
C TYR A 202 2.87 -14.60 10.93
N THR A 203 3.08 -15.26 9.80
CA THR A 203 2.05 -15.55 8.80
C THR A 203 1.01 -16.54 9.34
N VAL A 204 1.36 -17.28 10.39
CA VAL A 204 0.58 -18.38 10.95
C VAL A 204 0.37 -18.14 12.45
N ALA A 205 -0.90 -18.12 12.88
CA ALA A 205 -1.23 -17.90 14.28
C ALA A 205 -0.89 -19.14 15.13
N PRO A 206 -0.27 -18.98 16.31
CA PRO A 206 -0.01 -20.09 17.22
C PRO A 206 -1.33 -20.65 17.78
N ARG A 207 -1.39 -21.97 17.93
CA ARG A 207 -2.55 -22.65 18.51
C ARG A 207 -2.42 -22.64 20.04
N PRO A 208 -3.41 -22.12 20.80
CA PRO A 208 -3.37 -22.18 22.26
C PRO A 208 -3.45 -23.65 22.71
N GLN A 209 -2.44 -24.11 23.45
CA GLN A 209 -2.28 -25.50 23.90
C GLN A 209 -3.07 -25.82 25.19
N LEU A 210 -3.81 -24.85 25.72
CA LEU A 210 -4.53 -24.92 27.00
C LEU A 210 -5.97 -25.45 26.89
N LEU A 211 -6.37 -26.02 25.75
CA LEU A 211 -7.70 -26.62 25.59
C LEU A 211 -7.61 -28.09 25.17
N PRO A 212 -8.32 -29.01 25.86
CA PRO A 212 -8.37 -30.43 25.50
C PRO A 212 -8.76 -30.62 24.04
N GLU A 213 -8.12 -31.59 23.40
CA GLU A 213 -8.15 -31.89 21.95
C GLU A 213 -9.59 -32.03 21.38
N ASN A 214 -10.58 -32.33 22.23
CA ASN A 214 -11.99 -32.49 21.87
C ASN A 214 -12.77 -31.17 21.66
N ARG A 215 -12.25 -30.00 22.06
CA ARG A 215 -12.94 -28.70 21.91
C ARG A 215 -12.50 -27.86 20.72
N ALA A 216 -11.51 -28.30 19.95
CA ALA A 216 -11.06 -27.55 18.79
C ALA A 216 -12.10 -27.50 17.67
N GLY A 217 -12.83 -28.60 17.45
CA GLY A 217 -13.99 -28.64 16.56
C GLY A 217 -15.13 -27.72 17.03
N GLU A 218 -15.34 -27.63 18.35
CA GLU A 218 -16.34 -26.72 18.93
C GLU A 218 -16.00 -25.24 18.69
N ALA A 219 -14.70 -24.87 18.71
CA ALA A 219 -14.26 -23.50 18.45
C ALA A 219 -14.43 -23.11 16.97
N GLU A 220 -14.18 -24.04 16.06
CA GLU A 220 -14.39 -23.87 14.62
C GLU A 220 -15.89 -23.83 14.29
N GLU A 221 -16.68 -24.75 14.81
CA GLU A 221 -18.14 -24.70 14.73
C GLU A 221 -18.73 -23.45 15.39
N ALA A 222 -18.17 -22.96 16.51
CA ALA A 222 -18.63 -21.73 17.15
C ALA A 222 -18.28 -20.48 16.33
N ARG A 223 -17.17 -20.51 15.57
CA ARG A 223 -16.84 -19.46 14.60
C ARG A 223 -17.78 -19.53 13.39
N GLU A 224 -18.07 -20.73 12.88
CA GLU A 224 -19.04 -20.92 11.80
C GLU A 224 -20.47 -20.54 12.23
N ARG A 225 -20.90 -20.93 13.43
CA ARG A 225 -22.21 -20.54 14.00
C ARG A 225 -22.35 -19.03 14.07
N ARG A 226 -21.35 -18.34 14.63
CA ARG A 226 -21.32 -16.86 14.67
C ARG A 226 -21.33 -16.24 13.28
N ARG A 227 -20.63 -16.82 12.30
CA ARG A 227 -20.63 -16.36 10.90
C ARG A 227 -22.02 -16.52 10.26
N ARG A 228 -22.67 -17.69 10.43
CA ARG A 228 -24.03 -17.96 9.92
C ARG A 228 -25.07 -17.05 10.57
N GLU A 229 -24.95 -16.77 11.87
CA GLU A 229 -25.82 -15.83 12.58
C GLU A 229 -25.64 -14.39 12.09
N GLN A 230 -24.40 -13.94 11.89
CA GLN A 230 -24.12 -12.62 11.32
C GLN A 230 -24.66 -12.49 9.89
N GLU A 231 -24.56 -13.53 9.07
CA GLU A 231 -25.16 -13.55 7.72
C GLU A 231 -26.70 -13.49 7.78
N ARG A 232 -27.33 -14.21 8.71
CA ARG A 232 -28.78 -14.14 8.94
C ARG A 232 -29.20 -12.73 9.37
N LEU A 233 -28.49 -12.13 10.32
CA LEU A 233 -28.75 -10.76 10.78
C LEU A 233 -28.58 -9.74 9.65
N ARG A 234 -27.54 -9.89 8.81
CA ARG A 234 -27.31 -9.04 7.64
C ARG A 234 -28.44 -9.18 6.60
N ARG A 235 -28.93 -10.41 6.36
CA ARG A 235 -30.09 -10.65 5.49
C ARG A 235 -31.36 -10.01 6.05
N LEU A 236 -31.60 -10.10 7.36
CA LEU A 236 -32.74 -9.47 8.02
C LEU A 236 -32.66 -7.94 7.96
N GLN A 237 -31.49 -7.36 8.22
CA GLN A 237 -31.28 -5.92 8.08
C GLN A 237 -31.49 -5.43 6.64
N ASN A 238 -31.04 -6.20 5.64
CA ASN A 238 -31.29 -5.89 4.24
C ASN A 238 -32.78 -5.96 3.89
N LYS A 239 -33.51 -6.99 4.36
CA LYS A 239 -34.97 -7.08 4.18
C LYS A 239 -35.72 -5.92 4.84
N LEU A 240 -35.35 -5.54 6.06
CA LEU A 240 -35.94 -4.39 6.77
C LEU A 240 -35.69 -3.06 6.05
N LYS A 241 -34.49 -2.87 5.49
CA LYS A 241 -34.17 -1.69 4.67
C LYS A 241 -35.02 -1.64 3.39
N MET A 242 -35.19 -2.77 2.70
CA MET A 242 -36.03 -2.86 1.49
C MET A 242 -37.51 -2.62 1.81
N ALA A 243 -38.02 -3.17 2.92
CA ALA A 243 -39.39 -2.94 3.37
C ALA A 243 -39.64 -1.46 3.74
N LYS A 244 -38.68 -0.80 4.41
CA LYS A 244 -38.75 0.65 4.66
C LYS A 244 -38.74 1.48 3.38
N GLN A 245 -37.98 1.08 2.36
CA GLN A 245 -37.96 1.77 1.07
C GLN A 245 -39.25 1.56 0.27
N ALA A 246 -39.88 0.38 0.36
CA ALA A 246 -41.17 0.11 -0.25
C ALA A 246 -42.30 0.94 0.40
N ASN A 247 -42.30 1.04 1.74
CA ASN A 247 -43.27 1.86 2.48
C ASN A 247 -43.06 3.37 2.33
N ALA A 248 -41.87 3.83 1.93
CA ALA A 248 -41.58 5.24 1.69
C ALA A 248 -41.92 5.70 0.25
N ARG A 249 -42.37 4.79 -0.61
CA ARG A 249 -42.76 5.04 -2.01
C ARG A 249 -44.28 5.00 -2.25
N VAL A 250 -45.05 4.85 -1.17
CA VAL A 250 -46.52 5.01 -1.11
C VAL A 250 -46.80 6.31 -0.39
#